data_AF-A0A960RQ92-F1
#
_entry.id   AF-A0A960RQ92-F1
#
_cell.length_a   1.000
_cell.length_b   1.000
_cell.length_c   1.000
_cell.angle_alpha   90.00
_cell.angle_beta   90.00
_cell.angle_gamma   90.00
#
_symmetry.space_group_name_H-M   'P 1'
#
loop_
_entity.id
_entity.type
_entity.pdbx_description
1 polymer ?
#
loop_
_entity_poly.entity_id
_entity_poly.type
_entity_poly.pdbx_seq_one_letter_code
_entity_poly.pdbx_strand_id
1 'polypeptide(L)'
;IGGPIQSDQMMLLHTCASIPDQTLCVTEGVYLGGDGDFLQNTLTENKHSAIISFGYMAWGEGALEKEFLAGLWFLHPATQNHVFDTQPSQLWRALLREMGGKYATLSMMPDDLSLN
;
A
#
# COMPACT_ATOMS: atom_id res chain seq x y z
N ILE A 1 -7.46 0.46 7.09
CA ILE A 1 -8.55 1.06 6.30
C ILE A 1 -7.94 1.43 4.95
N GLY A 2 -8.48 0.90 3.85
CA GLY A 2 -7.89 1.06 2.52
C GLY A 2 -8.40 2.27 1.75
N GLY A 3 -9.59 2.77 2.13
CA GLY A 3 -10.13 4.01 1.60
C GLY A 3 -11.63 4.17 1.89
N PRO A 4 -12.22 5.29 1.46
CA PRO A 4 -13.62 5.62 1.73
C PRO A 4 -14.60 4.99 0.73
N ILE A 5 -14.13 4.45 -0.40
CA ILE A 5 -14.99 3.87 -1.43
C ILE A 5 -15.19 2.38 -1.15
N GLN A 6 -16.45 1.93 -1.25
CA GLN A 6 -16.86 0.54 -1.05
C GLN A 6 -16.24 -0.08 0.21
N SER A 7 -16.42 0.59 1.36
CA SER A 7 -15.88 0.16 2.66
C SER A 7 -16.31 -1.23 3.13
N ASP A 8 -17.30 -1.82 2.48
CA ASP A 8 -17.80 -3.19 2.73
C ASP A 8 -17.07 -4.25 1.89
N GLN A 9 -16.29 -3.82 0.88
CA GLN A 9 -15.50 -4.72 0.06
C GLN A 9 -14.16 -5.01 0.73
N MET A 10 -13.90 -6.30 0.93
CA MET A 10 -12.63 -6.80 1.44
C MET A 10 -11.61 -6.92 0.31
N MET A 11 -10.43 -6.35 0.53
CA MET A 11 -9.26 -6.44 -0.34
C MET A 11 -8.18 -7.23 0.39
N LEU A 12 -7.71 -8.31 -0.23
CA LEU A 12 -6.68 -9.17 0.34
C LEU A 12 -5.37 -8.98 -0.41
N LEU A 13 -4.33 -8.53 0.29
CA LEU A 13 -2.97 -8.45 -0.21
C LEU A 13 -2.15 -9.60 0.37
N HIS A 14 -1.37 -10.29 -0.44
CA HIS A 14 -0.53 -11.41 -0.01
C HIS A 14 0.76 -11.55 -0.82
N THR A 15 1.68 -12.36 -0.30
CA THR A 15 2.99 -12.63 -0.93
C THR A 15 3.04 -13.94 -1.71
N CYS A 16 2.00 -14.77 -1.61
CA CYS A 16 1.96 -16.08 -2.26
C CYS A 16 1.67 -15.95 -3.77
N ALA A 17 2.59 -16.43 -4.61
CA ALA A 17 2.45 -16.46 -6.07
C ALA A 17 1.62 -17.65 -6.58
N SER A 18 1.16 -18.54 -5.70
CA SER A 18 0.66 -19.88 -6.06
C SER A 18 -0.75 -19.91 -6.67
N ILE A 19 -1.41 -18.76 -6.90
CA ILE A 19 -2.78 -18.72 -7.43
C ILE A 19 -2.88 -17.79 -8.64
N PRO A 20 -2.87 -18.34 -9.87
CA PRO A 20 -2.97 -17.52 -11.08
C PRO A 20 -4.38 -16.98 -11.39
N ASP A 21 -5.44 -17.71 -11.02
CA ASP A 21 -6.77 -17.47 -11.63
C ASP A 21 -7.64 -16.41 -10.92
N GLN A 22 -7.30 -16.04 -9.68
CA GLN A 22 -8.09 -15.08 -8.88
C GLN A 22 -7.22 -14.02 -8.17
N THR A 23 -5.96 -13.89 -8.58
CA THR A 23 -5.06 -12.89 -8.00
C THR A 23 -4.46 -12.02 -9.10
N LEU A 24 -4.36 -10.73 -8.81
CA LEU A 24 -3.72 -9.75 -9.65
C LEU A 24 -2.33 -9.44 -9.07
N CYS A 25 -1.29 -9.58 -9.89
CA CYS A 25 0.05 -9.13 -9.53
C CYS A 25 0.10 -7.59 -9.58
N VAL A 26 0.30 -6.94 -8.42
CA VAL A 26 0.38 -5.48 -8.32
C VAL A 26 1.83 -5.01 -8.45
N THR A 27 2.74 -5.69 -7.76
CA THR A 27 4.19 -5.49 -7.86
C THR A 27 4.91 -6.81 -7.54
N GLU A 28 6.22 -6.86 -7.74
CA GLU A 28 7.02 -8.06 -7.47
C GLU A 28 6.85 -8.51 -6.01
N GLY A 29 6.34 -9.74 -5.82
CA GLY A 29 6.08 -10.32 -4.50
C GLY A 29 4.82 -9.80 -3.80
N VAL A 30 3.97 -9.00 -4.47
CA VAL A 30 2.72 -8.47 -3.91
C VAL A 30 1.55 -8.76 -4.86
N TYR A 31 0.62 -9.57 -4.37
CA TYR A 31 -0.56 -10.02 -5.09
C TYR A 31 -1.81 -9.52 -4.38
N LEU A 32 -2.82 -9.16 -5.17
CA LEU A 32 -4.12 -8.70 -4.71
C LEU A 32 -5.20 -9.69 -5.16
N GLY A 33 -5.96 -10.22 -4.21
CA GLY A 33 -7.04 -11.16 -4.48
C GLY A 33 -7.00 -12.36 -3.54
N GLY A 34 -7.84 -13.34 -3.83
CA GLY A 34 -8.04 -14.51 -2.99
C GLY A 34 -9.29 -14.44 -2.11
N ASP A 35 -9.64 -15.58 -1.55
CA ASP A 35 -10.84 -15.84 -0.75
C ASP A 35 -10.48 -16.12 0.73
N GLY A 36 -11.52 -16.30 1.54
CA GLY A 36 -11.35 -16.59 2.97
C GLY A 36 -10.65 -17.92 3.25
N ASP A 37 -10.80 -18.89 2.35
CA ASP A 37 -10.14 -20.19 2.46
C ASP A 37 -8.64 -20.07 2.13
N PHE A 38 -8.28 -19.25 1.15
CA PHE A 38 -6.89 -18.93 0.84
C PHE A 38 -6.17 -18.24 2.00
N LEU A 39 -6.84 -17.32 2.71
CA LEU A 39 -6.30 -16.71 3.93
C LEU A 39 -5.90 -17.77 4.95
N GLN A 40 -6.77 -18.74 5.22
CA GLN A 40 -6.49 -19.81 6.17
C GLN A 40 -5.29 -20.66 5.75
N ASN A 41 -5.22 -21.03 4.47
CA ASN A 41 -4.11 -21.83 3.94
C ASN A 41 -2.78 -21.06 4.00
N THR A 42 -2.78 -19.80 3.58
CA THR A 42 -1.59 -18.92 3.57
C THR A 42 -1.04 -18.71 4.99
N LEU A 43 -1.92 -18.50 5.97
CA LEU A 43 -1.54 -18.37 7.37
C LEU A 43 -1.02 -19.68 7.96
N THR A 44 -1.59 -20.83 7.55
CA THR A 44 -1.17 -22.15 8.06
C THR A 44 0.25 -22.50 7.62
N GLU A 45 0.65 -22.11 6.41
CA GLU A 45 2.00 -22.37 5.90
C GLU A 45 3.08 -21.50 6.56
N ASN A 46 2.72 -20.42 7.29
CA ASN A 46 3.61 -19.52 8.03
C ASN A 46 4.80 -18.93 7.21
N LYS A 47 4.74 -19.05 5.88
CA LYS A 47 5.77 -18.57 4.95
C LYS A 47 5.38 -17.29 4.22
N HIS A 48 4.15 -16.84 4.41
CA HIS A 48 3.54 -15.79 3.61
C HIS A 48 2.87 -14.76 4.50
N SER A 49 3.19 -13.49 4.25
CA SER A 49 2.49 -12.35 4.85
C SER A 49 1.21 -12.04 4.08
N ALA A 50 0.16 -11.68 4.81
CA ALA A 50 -1.12 -11.27 4.25
C ALA A 50 -1.70 -10.06 5.02
N ILE A 51 -2.33 -9.13 4.29
CA ILE A 51 -2.98 -7.94 4.84
C ILE A 51 -4.40 -7.89 4.30
N ILE A 52 -5.35 -7.69 5.21
CA ILE A 52 -6.74 -7.44 4.87
C ILE A 52 -6.99 -5.95 4.99
N SER A 53 -7.54 -5.36 3.94
CA SER A 53 -7.98 -3.98 3.94
C SER A 53 -9.43 -3.89 3.49
N PHE A 54 -10.15 -2.91 4.02
CA PHE A 54 -11.54 -2.64 3.67
C PHE A 54 -11.63 -1.31 2.95
N GLY A 55 -12.33 -1.32 1.82
CA GLY A 55 -12.44 -0.19 0.91
C GLY A 55 -11.14 0.14 0.17
N TYR A 56 -11.25 0.99 -0.83
CA TYR A 56 -10.12 1.48 -1.63
C TYR A 56 -10.28 2.97 -1.93
N MET A 57 -9.20 3.55 -2.46
CA MET A 57 -9.23 4.88 -3.06
C MET A 57 -9.19 4.71 -4.57
N ALA A 58 -9.97 5.51 -5.28
CA ALA A 58 -9.97 5.54 -6.73
C ALA A 58 -9.89 6.98 -7.19
N TRP A 59 -9.13 7.19 -8.25
CA TRP A 59 -9.07 8.46 -8.94
C TRP A 59 -9.99 8.40 -10.15
N GLY A 60 -10.72 9.49 -10.37
CA GLY A 60 -11.40 9.71 -11.65
C GLY A 60 -10.37 9.94 -12.76
N GLU A 61 -10.84 9.88 -14.00
CA GLU A 61 -9.99 10.09 -15.18
C GLU A 61 -9.22 11.42 -15.10
N GLY A 62 -7.89 11.36 -15.24
CA GLY A 62 -7.02 12.53 -15.22
C GLY A 62 -6.86 13.20 -13.85
N ALA A 63 -7.48 12.69 -12.78
CA ALA A 63 -7.41 13.32 -11.46
C ALA A 63 -6.04 13.11 -10.81
N LEU A 64 -5.51 11.88 -10.85
CA LEU A 64 -4.20 11.57 -10.31
C LEU A 64 -3.10 12.38 -11.00
N GLU A 65 -3.17 12.51 -12.31
CA GLU A 65 -2.22 13.28 -13.12
C GLU A 65 -2.25 14.76 -12.77
N LYS A 66 -3.45 15.33 -12.58
CA LYS A 66 -3.61 16.73 -12.14
C LYS A 66 -3.01 16.95 -10.76
N GLU A 67 -3.28 16.07 -9.81
CA GLU A 67 -2.76 16.19 -8.45
C GLU A 67 -1.24 16.00 -8.40
N PHE A 68 -0.70 15.07 -9.20
CA PHE A 68 0.73 14.88 -9.37
C PHE A 68 1.40 16.13 -9.96
N LEU A 69 0.84 16.70 -11.04
CA LEU A 69 1.36 17.93 -11.66
C LEU A 69 1.25 19.16 -10.73
N ALA A 70 0.27 19.17 -9.83
CA ALA A 70 0.13 20.18 -8.79
C ALA A 70 1.12 20.01 -7.63
N GLY A 71 1.93 18.95 -7.63
CA GLY A 71 2.92 18.67 -6.57
C GLY A 71 2.29 18.14 -5.27
N LEU A 72 1.07 17.62 -5.33
CA LEU A 72 0.37 17.06 -4.16
C LEU A 72 0.78 15.61 -3.85
N TRP A 73 1.37 14.92 -4.83
CA TRP A 73 1.82 13.53 -4.68
C TRP A 73 3.29 13.36 -5.03
N PHE A 74 3.95 12.48 -4.28
CA PHE A 74 5.26 11.97 -4.59
C PHE A 74 5.16 10.53 -5.08
N LEU A 75 5.90 10.19 -6.13
CA LEU A 75 5.95 8.83 -6.66
C LEU A 75 7.22 8.13 -6.17
N HIS A 76 7.05 6.93 -5.62
CA HIS A 76 8.14 6.05 -5.23
C HIS A 76 7.79 4.60 -5.60
N PRO A 77 8.74 3.81 -6.14
CA PRO A 77 8.50 2.40 -6.42
C PRO A 77 8.16 1.64 -5.12
N ALA A 78 7.06 0.89 -5.15
CA ALA A 78 6.64 0.07 -4.03
C ALA A 78 7.38 -1.28 -4.05
N THR A 79 7.80 -1.74 -2.86
CA THR A 79 8.43 -3.05 -2.66
C THR A 79 7.60 -3.87 -1.69
N GLN A 80 7.79 -5.19 -1.69
CA GLN A 80 7.13 -6.10 -0.74
C GLN A 80 7.37 -5.67 0.73
N ASN A 81 8.59 -5.24 1.05
CA ASN A 81 8.95 -4.81 2.41
C ASN A 81 8.16 -3.57 2.86
N HIS A 82 7.85 -2.65 1.94
CA HIS A 82 7.02 -1.48 2.24
C HIS A 82 5.59 -1.86 2.60
N VAL A 83 5.07 -2.94 2.00
CA VAL A 83 3.69 -3.39 2.20
C VAL A 83 3.55 -4.24 3.46
N PHE A 84 4.47 -5.20 3.68
CA PHE A 84 4.29 -6.23 4.71
C PHE A 84 5.20 -6.09 5.94
N ASP A 85 6.41 -5.56 5.78
CA ASP A 85 7.43 -5.58 6.84
C ASP A 85 7.62 -4.22 7.53
N THR A 86 7.14 -3.14 6.91
CA THR A 86 7.27 -1.77 7.44
C THR A 86 6.05 -1.40 8.26
N GLN A 87 6.25 -0.92 9.49
CA GLN A 87 5.15 -0.43 10.31
C GLN A 87 4.47 0.78 9.66
N PRO A 88 3.13 0.86 9.61
CA PRO A 88 2.42 1.95 8.96
C PRO A 88 2.81 3.35 9.46
N SER A 89 3.10 3.49 10.75
CA SER A 89 3.54 4.76 11.37
C SER A 89 4.95 5.20 10.95
N GLN A 90 5.76 4.28 10.43
CA GLN A 90 7.13 4.54 10.00
C GLN A 90 7.26 4.59 8.47
N LEU A 91 6.29 4.03 7.75
CA LEU A 91 6.30 3.89 6.30
C LEU A 91 6.53 5.23 5.58
N TRP A 92 5.79 6.28 5.97
CA TRP A 92 5.94 7.61 5.36
C TRP A 92 7.36 8.16 5.51
N ARG A 93 7.91 8.09 6.72
CA ARG A 93 9.28 8.55 7.02
C ARG A 93 10.33 7.69 6.31
N ALA A 94 10.12 6.38 6.23
CA ALA A 94 11.02 5.46 5.54
C ALA A 94 11.10 5.80 4.04
N LEU A 95 9.95 5.94 3.38
CA LEU A 95 9.86 6.28 1.96
C LEU A 95 10.51 7.64 1.64
N LEU A 96 10.24 8.67 2.45
CA LEU A 96 10.84 9.99 2.25
C LEU A 96 12.37 9.98 2.44
N ARG A 97 12.89 9.11 3.31
CA ARG A 97 14.33 8.92 3.49
C ARG A 97 14.96 8.21 2.30
N GLU A 98 14.31 7.18 1.77
CA GLU A 98 14.76 6.45 0.57
C GLU A 98 14.78 7.35 -0.68
N MET A 99 13.77 8.22 -0.84
CA MET A 99 13.73 9.23 -1.90
C MET A 99 14.92 10.21 -1.85
N GLY A 100 15.50 10.44 -0.67
CA GLY A 100 16.68 11.27 -0.47
C GLY A 100 16.50 12.75 -0.84
N GLY A 101 17.62 13.48 -0.87
CA GLY A 101 17.66 14.88 -1.31
C GLY A 101 16.73 15.79 -0.50
N LYS A 102 15.86 16.54 -1.19
CA LYS A 102 14.92 17.50 -0.58
C LYS A 102 13.77 16.82 0.20
N TYR A 103 13.49 15.55 -0.08
CA TYR A 103 12.41 14.78 0.55
C TYR A 103 12.80 14.30 1.96
N ALA A 104 14.09 14.06 2.20
CA ALA A 104 14.60 13.71 3.52
C ALA A 104 14.36 14.82 4.56
N THR A 105 14.38 16.09 4.14
CA THR A 105 14.05 17.23 5.00
C THR A 105 12.56 17.25 5.38
N LEU A 106 11.67 16.85 4.46
CA LEU A 106 10.23 16.70 4.74
C LEU A 106 9.95 15.54 5.70
N SER A 107 10.78 14.50 5.72
CA SER A 107 10.62 13.36 6.65
C SER A 107 10.75 13.74 8.13
N MET A 108 11.34 14.91 8.41
CA MET A 108 11.49 15.47 9.75
C MET A 108 10.31 16.37 10.15
N MET A 109 9.42 16.72 9.22
CA MET A 109 8.21 17.47 9.55
C MET A 109 7.24 16.54 10.32
N PRO A 110 6.59 17.05 11.38
CA PRO A 110 5.61 16.27 12.12
C PRO A 110 4.39 15.96 11.24
N ASP A 111 3.73 14.82 11.51
CA ASP A 111 2.58 14.33 10.72
C ASP A 111 1.33 15.25 10.81
N ASP A 112 1.37 16.28 11.65
CA ASP A 112 0.26 17.17 11.95
C ASP A 112 0.60 18.64 11.61
N LEU A 113 -0.08 19.17 10.58
CA LEU A 113 -0.01 20.58 10.15
C LEU A 113 -1.01 21.48 10.90
N SER A 114 -1.77 20.97 11.88
CA SER A 114 -2.75 21.76 12.66
C SER A 114 -2.13 22.68 13.71
N LEU A 115 -0.80 22.69 13.85
CA LEU A 115 -0.05 23.60 14.71
C LEU A 115 0.51 24.81 13.93
N ASN A 116 -0.37 25.53 13.23
CA ASN A 116 -0.13 26.92 12.79
C ASN A 116 -1.40 27.75 13.00
#